data_AF-A0A1F7RJA3-F1
#
_entry.id   AF-A0A1F7RJA3-F1
#
_cell.length_a   1.000
_cell.length_b   1.000
_cell.length_c   1.000
_cell.angle_alpha   90.00
_cell.angle_beta   90.00
_cell.angle_gamma   90.00
#
_symmetry.space_group_name_H-M   'P 1'
#
loop_
_entity.id
_entity.type
_entity.pdbx_description
1 polymer ?
#
loop_
_entity_poly.entity_id
_entity_poly.type
_entity_poly.pdbx_seq_one_letter_code
_entity_poly.pdbx_strand_id
1 'polypeptide(L)'
;MGITDDQKKFYQDMLKKAKDDYEGLDSEIQKEVDKVKKRVSQLKGEQKVVLQMYSATCARLGIKNDLQADLDELEADEAKSK
;
A
#
# COMPACT_ATOMS: atom_id res chain seq x y z
N MET A 1 27.40 42.99 9.91
CA MET A 1 28.22 42.09 9.07
C MET A 1 27.28 41.03 8.52
N GLY A 2 27.12 40.99 7.19
CA GLY A 2 26.36 39.96 6.50
C GLY A 2 27.22 38.73 6.23
N ILE A 3 26.59 37.65 5.76
CA ILE A 3 27.29 36.44 5.33
C ILE A 3 28.25 36.77 4.18
N THR A 4 29.40 36.11 4.15
CA THR A 4 30.37 36.24 3.05
C THR A 4 29.89 35.48 1.82
N ASP A 5 30.45 35.78 0.64
CA ASP A 5 30.07 35.10 -0.61
C ASP A 5 30.37 33.59 -0.56
N ASP A 6 31.45 33.18 0.12
CA ASP A 6 31.79 31.77 0.32
C ASP A 6 30.76 31.06 1.21
N GLN A 7 30.32 31.71 2.29
CA GLN A 7 29.26 31.18 3.15
C GLN A 7 27.94 31.07 2.38
N LYS A 8 27.63 32.07 1.55
CA LYS A 8 26.43 32.07 0.71
C LYS A 8 26.44 30.89 -0.28
N LYS A 9 27.57 30.64 -0.94
CA LYS A 9 27.73 29.50 -1.86
C LYS A 9 27.58 28.16 -1.14
N PHE A 10 28.23 28.00 0.01
CA PHE A 10 28.09 26.78 0.82
C PHE A 10 26.64 26.48 1.18
N TYR A 11 25.89 27.47 1.66
CA TYR A 11 24.48 27.27 2.01
C TYR A 11 23.59 27.01 0.79
N GLN A 12 23.90 27.61 -0.37
CA GLN A 12 23.19 27.31 -1.63
C GLN A 12 23.42 25.85 -2.06
N ASP A 13 24.65 25.37 -1.98
CA ASP A 13 24.99 23.98 -2.31
C ASP A 13 24.33 22.99 -1.33
N MET A 14 24.33 23.33 -0.03
CA MET A 14 23.65 22.54 1.00
C MET A 14 22.15 22.49 0.78
N LEU A 15 21.53 23.62 0.40
CA LEU A 15 20.09 23.70 0.13
C LEU A 15 19.71 22.88 -1.10
N LYS A 16 20.54 22.92 -2.15
CA LYS A 16 20.35 22.08 -3.34
C LYS A 16 20.41 20.60 -2.97
N LYS A 17 21.45 20.19 -2.25
CA LYS A 17 21.61 18.79 -1.83
C LYS A 17 20.45 18.31 -0.96
N ALA A 18 20.02 19.12 0.02
CA ALA A 18 18.90 18.78 0.88
C ALA A 18 17.59 18.60 0.10
N LYS A 19 17.39 19.41 -0.96
CA LYS A 19 16.24 19.26 -1.85
C LYS A 19 16.32 17.98 -2.67
N ASP A 20 17.47 17.67 -3.25
CA ASP A 20 17.68 16.44 -4.01
C ASP A 20 17.49 15.19 -3.13
N ASP A 21 18.02 15.22 -1.89
CA ASP A 21 17.85 14.15 -0.90
C ASP A 21 16.37 13.97 -0.53
N TYR A 22 15.62 15.08 -0.33
CA TYR A 22 14.19 15.05 -0.04
C TYR A 22 13.38 14.43 -1.17
N GLU A 23 13.62 14.85 -2.42
CA GLU A 23 12.93 14.29 -3.60
C GLU A 23 13.25 12.80 -3.78
N GLY A 24 14.48 12.38 -3.47
CA GLY A 24 14.88 10.98 -3.45
C GLY A 24 14.10 10.16 -2.43
N LEU A 25 14.00 10.66 -1.19
CA LEU A 25 13.26 10.01 -0.11
C LEU A 25 11.76 9.92 -0.43
N ASP A 26 11.16 10.97 -0.99
CA ASP A 26 9.75 10.96 -1.39
C ASP A 26 9.46 9.88 -2.45
N SER A 27 10.36 9.74 -3.44
CA SER A 27 10.26 8.67 -4.44
C SER A 27 10.38 7.27 -3.82
N GLU A 28 11.26 7.08 -2.84
CA GLU A 28 11.43 5.81 -2.14
C GLU A 28 10.19 5.46 -1.31
N ILE A 29 9.65 6.43 -0.57
CA ILE A 29 8.40 6.27 0.19
C ILE A 29 7.27 5.84 -0.74
N GLN A 30 7.09 6.52 -1.88
CA GLN A 30 6.02 6.18 -2.82
C GLN A 30 6.17 4.75 -3.37
N LYS A 31 7.41 4.32 -3.67
CA LYS A 31 7.68 2.93 -4.10
C LYS A 31 7.30 1.92 -3.01
N GLU A 32 7.63 2.18 -1.75
CA GLU A 32 7.26 1.29 -0.65
C GLU A 32 5.75 1.23 -0.43
N VAL A 33 5.07 2.38 -0.50
CA VAL A 33 3.60 2.44 -0.45
C VAL A 33 2.98 1.57 -1.55
N ASP A 34 3.49 1.64 -2.78
CA ASP A 34 2.96 0.85 -3.89
C ASP A 34 3.26 -0.65 -3.74
N LYS A 35 4.42 -1.01 -3.18
CA LYS A 35 4.72 -2.42 -2.82
C LYS A 35 3.74 -2.95 -1.78
N VAL A 36 3.46 -2.17 -0.73
CA VAL A 36 2.50 -2.56 0.32
C VAL A 36 1.10 -2.71 -0.26
N LYS A 37 0.63 -1.76 -1.09
CA LYS A 37 -0.68 -1.86 -1.77
C LYS A 37 -0.80 -3.14 -2.61
N LYS A 38 0.25 -3.46 -3.38
CA LYS A 38 0.29 -4.69 -4.18
C LYS A 38 0.23 -5.93 -3.29
N ARG A 39 0.98 -5.95 -2.19
CA ARG A 39 0.97 -7.08 -1.24
C ARG A 39 -0.37 -7.26 -0.56
N VAL A 40 -1.02 -6.17 -0.14
CA VAL A 40 -2.37 -6.20 0.44
C VAL A 40 -3.38 -6.76 -0.56
N SER A 41 -3.32 -6.33 -1.82
CA SER A 41 -4.21 -6.83 -2.88
C SER A 41 -4.02 -8.33 -3.11
N GLN A 42 -2.79 -8.81 -3.12
CA GLN A 42 -2.50 -10.25 -3.22
C GLN A 42 -3.10 -11.03 -2.04
N LEU A 43 -2.89 -10.56 -0.81
CA LEU A 43 -3.40 -11.21 0.40
C LEU A 43 -4.93 -11.27 0.42
N LYS A 44 -5.61 -10.19 0.00
CA LYS A 44 -7.07 -10.19 -0.17
C LYS A 44 -7.54 -11.26 -1.16
N GLY A 45 -6.81 -11.46 -2.26
CA GLY A 45 -7.09 -12.53 -3.22
C GLY A 45 -6.93 -13.93 -2.62
N GLU A 46 -5.85 -14.18 -1.89
CA GLU A 46 -5.62 -15.44 -1.18
C GLU A 46 -6.72 -15.70 -0.12
N GLN A 47 -7.07 -14.67 0.67
CA GLN A 47 -8.15 -14.73 1.65
C GLN A 47 -9.49 -15.08 1.01
N LYS A 48 -9.82 -14.48 -0.13
CA LYS A 48 -11.04 -14.77 -0.88
C LYS A 48 -11.11 -16.23 -1.30
N VAL A 49 -10.03 -16.80 -1.83
CA VAL A 49 -9.99 -18.22 -2.23
C VAL A 49 -10.28 -19.13 -1.04
N VAL A 50 -9.69 -18.85 0.12
CA VAL A 50 -9.94 -19.61 1.35
C VAL A 50 -11.40 -19.51 1.77
N LEU A 51 -11.99 -18.30 1.74
CA LEU A 51 -13.40 -18.09 2.08
C LEU A 51 -14.37 -18.78 1.12
N GLN A 52 -14.06 -18.80 -0.19
CA GLN A 52 -14.85 -19.54 -1.17
C GLN A 52 -14.80 -21.05 -0.89
N MET A 53 -13.62 -21.58 -0.55
CA MET A 53 -13.48 -22.98 -0.15
C MET A 53 -14.25 -23.30 1.13
N TYR A 54 -14.19 -22.40 2.12
CA TYR A 54 -14.94 -22.51 3.37
C TYR A 54 -16.46 -22.54 3.10
N SER A 55 -16.96 -21.58 2.31
CA SER A 55 -18.37 -21.50 1.92
C SER A 55 -18.84 -22.78 1.22
N ALA A 56 -18.07 -23.29 0.26
CA ALA A 56 -18.36 -24.54 -0.43
C ALA A 56 -18.38 -25.74 0.53
N THR A 57 -17.53 -25.74 1.55
CA THR A 57 -17.48 -26.80 2.57
C THR A 57 -18.70 -26.72 3.51
N CYS A 58 -19.07 -25.53 3.98
CA CYS A 58 -20.29 -25.30 4.76
C CYS A 58 -21.53 -25.79 4.02
N ALA A 59 -21.64 -25.46 2.72
CA ALA A 59 -22.75 -25.90 1.88
C ALA A 59 -22.84 -27.44 1.79
N ARG A 60 -21.70 -28.13 1.65
CA ARG A 60 -21.66 -29.61 1.62
C ARG A 60 -22.02 -30.24 2.97
N LEU A 61 -21.64 -29.61 4.07
CA LEU A 61 -21.95 -30.07 5.42
C LEU A 61 -23.38 -29.71 5.87
N GLY A 62 -24.11 -28.90 5.09
CA GLY A 62 -25.45 -28.42 5.45
C GLY A 62 -25.46 -27.46 6.65
N ILE A 63 -24.33 -26.80 6.92
CA ILE A 63 -24.19 -25.84 8.02
C ILE A 63 -24.20 -24.41 7.49
N LYS A 64 -24.63 -23.46 8.33
CA LYS A 64 -24.58 -22.04 8.00
C LYS A 64 -23.13 -21.57 7.92
N ASN A 65 -22.80 -20.85 6.84
CA ASN A 65 -21.53 -20.13 6.72
C ASN A 65 -21.59 -18.85 7.58
N ASP A 66 -20.74 -18.79 8.60
CA ASP A 66 -20.56 -17.65 9.51
C ASP A 66 -19.64 -16.55 8.96
N LEU A 67 -18.82 -16.87 7.94
CA LEU A 67 -17.89 -15.95 7.29
C LEU A 67 -18.43 -15.42 5.94
N GLN A 68 -19.74 -15.57 5.68
CA GLN A 68 -20.34 -15.13 4.42
C GLN A 68 -20.22 -13.62 4.21
N ALA A 69 -20.38 -12.82 5.28
CA ALA A 69 -20.27 -11.37 5.19
C ALA A 69 -18.88 -10.92 4.74
N ASP A 70 -17.81 -11.55 5.25
CA ASP A 70 -16.43 -11.25 4.89
C ASP A 70 -16.14 -11.60 3.43
N LEU A 71 -16.74 -12.70 2.92
CA LEU A 71 -16.64 -13.07 1.51
C LEU A 71 -17.34 -12.06 0.61
N ASP A 72 -18.54 -11.63 0.99
CA ASP A 72 -19.33 -10.65 0.25
C ASP A 72 -18.61 -9.27 0.22
N GLU A 73 -17.96 -8.88 1.32
CA GLU A 73 -17.18 -7.64 1.40
C GLU A 73 -15.97 -7.66 0.44
N LEU A 74 -15.21 -8.76 0.40
CA LEU A 74 -14.08 -8.90 -0.53
C LEU A 74 -14.53 -8.93 -2.00
N GLU A 75 -15.68 -9.53 -2.30
CA GLU A 75 -16.27 -9.51 -3.65
C GLU A 75 -16.75 -8.13 -4.06
N ALA A 76 -17.33 -7.36 -3.13
CA ALA A 76 -17.75 -5.98 -3.38
C ALA A 76 -16.57 -5.03 -3.59
N ASP A 77 -15.47 -5.21 -2.86
CA ASP A 77 -14.23 -4.45 -3.02
C ASP A 77 -13.59 -4.68 -4.41
N GLU A 78 -13.57 -5.93 -4.90
CA GLU A 78 -13.10 -6.24 -6.25
C GLU A 78 -13.99 -5.64 -7.35
N ALA A 79 -15.31 -5.67 -7.17
CA ALA A 79 -16.26 -5.14 -8.15
C ALA A 79 -16.14 -3.61 -8.31
N LYS A 80 -15.75 -2.89 -7.25
CA LYS A 80 -15.49 -1.45 -7.29
C LYS A 80 -14.12 -1.09 -7.87
N SER A 81 -13.19 -2.05 -7.91
CA SER A 81 -11.83 -1.84 -8.41
C SER A 81 -11.65 -2.23 -9.88
N LYS A 82 -12.71 -2.77 -10.54
CA LYS A 82 -12.78 -3.08 -11.98
C LYS A 82 -13.52 -1.97 -12.73
#